data_AF-A0A7C3YRB3-F1
#
_entry.id   AF-A0A7C3YRB3-F1
#
_cell.length_a   1.000
_cell.length_b   1.000
_cell.length_c   1.000
_cell.angle_alpha   90.00
_cell.angle_beta   90.00
_cell.angle_gamma   90.00
#
_symmetry.space_group_name_H-M   'P 1'
#
loop_
_entity.id
_entity.type
_entity.pdbx_description
1 polymer ?
#
loop_
_entity_poly.entity_id
_entity_poly.type
_entity_poly.pdbx_seq_one_letter_code
_entity_poly.pdbx_strand_id
1 'polypeptide(L)'
;MTVVTFFLHRLDLNSSYGHLQLLLIIRGIGASLCMMPVNATGMKAVPLRVASEASAIINIVRNIVASMGIAFLTYIMQLRQVYHAQWLSDTVTAGSPALPGFWERTLTAWHLPGKNAALAVLSLSVQKQAMMLAIDDSFLVATAIIAVAVPLVLLLGKKRVEAACQAETRRLEALAAPGSGR
;
A
#
# COMPACT_ATOMS: atom_id res chain seq x y z
N MET A 1 -3.19 4.57 11.64
CA MET A 1 -3.07 3.85 10.34
C MET A 1 -2.05 2.70 10.40
N THR A 2 -0.78 2.96 10.75
CA THR A 2 0.30 1.95 10.79
C THR A 2 -0.01 0.73 11.68
N VAL A 3 -0.61 0.94 12.85
CA VAL A 3 -1.00 -0.14 13.77
C VAL A 3 -2.08 -1.06 13.16
N VAL A 4 -3.02 -0.50 12.39
CA VAL A 4 -4.07 -1.28 11.73
C VAL A 4 -3.49 -2.12 10.59
N THR A 5 -2.56 -1.53 9.80
CA THR A 5 -1.84 -2.25 8.74
C THR A 5 -0.95 -3.38 9.29
N PHE A 6 -0.37 -3.19 10.48
CA PHE A 6 0.33 -4.26 11.19
C PHE A 6 -0.61 -5.38 11.67
N PHE A 7 -1.83 -5.03 12.14
CA PHE A 7 -2.84 -6.05 12.49
C PHE A 7 -3.35 -6.83 11.28
N LEU A 8 -3.38 -6.21 10.08
CA LEU A 8 -3.67 -6.92 8.82
C LEU A 8 -2.60 -7.98 8.47
N HIS A 9 -1.38 -7.88 8.98
CA HIS A 9 -0.35 -8.91 8.77
C HIS A 9 -0.60 -10.20 9.57
N ARG A 10 -1.55 -10.22 10.50
CA ARG A 10 -1.92 -11.44 11.25
C ARG A 10 -3.21 -12.08 10.74
N LEU A 11 -3.52 -11.92 9.46
CA LEU A 11 -4.76 -12.46 8.88
C LEU A 11 -4.57 -13.90 8.40
N ASP A 12 -5.05 -14.82 9.23
CA ASP A 12 -5.19 -16.25 8.90
C ASP A 12 -6.45 -16.50 8.05
N LEU A 13 -6.47 -17.58 7.25
CA LEU A 13 -7.57 -17.99 6.34
C LEU A 13 -8.92 -18.22 7.05
N ASN A 14 -8.89 -18.33 8.37
CA ASN A 14 -10.06 -18.50 9.25
C ASN A 14 -10.60 -17.19 9.85
N SER A 15 -9.99 -16.04 9.55
CA SER A 15 -10.49 -14.76 10.09
C SER A 15 -11.85 -14.40 9.50
N SER A 16 -12.84 -14.25 10.38
CA SER A 16 -14.22 -13.88 10.01
C SER A 16 -14.22 -12.61 9.15
N TYR A 17 -14.97 -12.66 8.03
CA TYR A 17 -15.13 -11.57 7.06
C TYR A 17 -15.47 -10.22 7.74
N GLY A 18 -16.20 -10.25 8.86
CA GLY A 18 -16.51 -9.05 9.65
C GLY A 18 -15.30 -8.38 10.30
N HIS A 19 -14.28 -9.15 10.69
CA HIS A 19 -13.04 -8.62 11.28
C HIS A 19 -12.20 -7.86 10.23
N LEU A 20 -12.11 -8.41 9.02
CA LEU A 20 -11.49 -7.74 7.86
C LEU A 20 -12.19 -6.42 7.54
N GLN A 21 -13.52 -6.44 7.46
CA GLN A 21 -14.31 -5.26 7.15
C GLN A 21 -14.13 -4.15 8.20
N LEU A 22 -14.14 -4.50 9.49
CA LEU A 22 -13.94 -3.54 10.57
C LEU A 22 -12.54 -2.92 10.54
N LEU A 23 -11.50 -3.72 10.29
CA LEU A 23 -10.13 -3.22 10.13
C LEU A 23 -10.00 -2.27 8.93
N LEU A 24 -10.62 -2.60 7.80
CA LEU A 24 -10.61 -1.75 6.60
C LEU A 24 -11.31 -0.42 6.83
N ILE A 25 -12.44 -0.42 7.55
CA ILE A 25 -13.18 0.80 7.91
C ILE A 25 -12.31 1.71 8.79
N ILE A 26 -11.73 1.16 9.87
CA ILE A 26 -10.88 1.93 10.79
C ILE A 26 -9.64 2.47 10.06
N ARG A 27 -9.05 1.67 9.17
CA ARG A 27 -7.93 2.11 8.33
C ARG A 27 -8.34 3.29 7.43
N GLY A 28 -9.49 3.20 6.77
CA GLY A 28 -10.01 4.26 5.89
C GLY A 28 -10.22 5.57 6.65
N ILE A 29 -10.83 5.51 7.83
CA ILE A 29 -11.02 6.68 8.71
C ILE A 29 -9.67 7.31 9.07
N GLY A 30 -8.69 6.49 9.47
CA GLY A 30 -7.35 6.98 9.81
C GLY A 30 -6.64 7.67 8.62
N ALA A 31 -6.81 7.16 7.40
CA ALA A 31 -6.22 7.76 6.20
C ALA A 31 -6.81 9.15 5.92
N SER A 32 -8.13 9.24 5.97
CA SER A 32 -8.87 10.49 5.71
C SER A 32 -8.54 11.56 6.75
N LEU A 33 -8.42 11.18 8.03
CA LEU A 33 -8.09 12.10 9.12
C LEU A 33 -6.66 12.66 9.01
N CYS A 34 -5.71 11.88 8.49
CA CYS A 34 -4.36 12.34 8.23
C CYS A 34 -4.26 13.28 7.01
N MET A 35 -5.09 13.11 5.99
CA MET A 35 -5.02 13.91 4.77
C MET A 35 -5.39 15.38 4.97
N MET A 36 -6.36 15.67 5.83
CA MET A 36 -6.80 17.05 6.09
C MET A 36 -5.70 17.98 6.63
N PRO A 37 -5.00 17.67 7.75
CA PRO A 37 -3.95 18.54 8.28
C PRO A 37 -2.71 18.60 7.39
N VAL A 38 -2.40 17.53 6.65
CA VAL A 38 -1.30 17.51 5.68
C VAL A 38 -1.55 18.52 4.56
N ASN A 39 -2.76 18.51 3.99
CA ASN A 39 -3.13 19.42 2.93
C ASN A 39 -3.19 20.87 3.42
N ALA A 40 -3.77 21.09 4.60
CA ALA A 40 -3.85 22.41 5.21
C ALA A 40 -2.46 23.00 5.52
N THR A 41 -1.52 22.16 6.00
CA THR A 41 -0.15 22.61 6.31
C THR A 41 0.65 22.90 5.04
N GLY A 42 0.46 22.11 3.98
CA GLY A 42 1.11 22.36 2.69
C GLY A 42 0.71 23.69 2.07
N MET A 43 -0.57 24.07 2.13
CA MET A 43 -1.01 25.36 1.60
C MET A 43 -0.65 26.56 2.49
N LYS A 44 -0.48 26.36 3.81
CA LYS A 44 0.00 27.44 4.70
C LYS A 44 1.41 27.93 4.33
N ALA A 45 2.18 27.13 3.60
CA ALA A 45 3.50 27.50 3.12
C ALA A 45 3.48 28.37 1.85
N VAL A 46 2.29 28.67 1.31
CA VAL A 46 2.11 29.34 0.01
C VAL A 46 1.43 30.71 0.20
N PRO A 47 1.97 31.79 -0.39
CA PRO A 47 1.30 33.09 -0.41
C PRO A 47 -0.05 33.05 -1.12
N LEU A 48 -1.07 33.76 -0.60
CA LEU A 48 -2.44 33.73 -1.15
C LEU A 48 -2.52 34.05 -2.65
N ARG A 49 -1.60 34.89 -3.16
CA ARG A 49 -1.57 35.30 -4.57
C ARG A 49 -1.29 34.14 -5.55
N VAL A 50 -0.56 33.11 -5.11
CA VAL A 50 -0.18 31.94 -5.93
C VAL A 50 -0.79 30.64 -5.42
N ALA A 51 -1.78 30.74 -4.51
CA ALA A 51 -2.40 29.58 -3.88
C ALA A 51 -3.13 28.65 -4.87
N SER A 52 -3.73 29.20 -5.93
CA SER A 52 -4.40 28.42 -6.98
C SER A 52 -3.43 27.55 -7.79
N GLU A 53 -2.31 28.13 -8.21
CA GLU A 53 -1.25 27.41 -8.94
C GLU A 53 -0.57 26.37 -8.06
N ALA A 54 -0.28 26.70 -6.80
CA ALA A 54 0.33 25.76 -5.88
C ALA A 54 -0.60 24.58 -5.55
N SER A 55 -1.91 24.81 -5.40
CA SER A 55 -2.90 23.75 -5.20
C SER A 55 -2.92 22.77 -6.37
N ALA A 56 -2.83 23.27 -7.61
CA ALA A 56 -2.73 22.44 -8.81
C ALA A 56 -1.46 21.56 -8.80
N ILE A 57 -0.30 22.15 -8.48
CA ILE A 57 0.98 21.41 -8.39
C ILE A 57 0.92 20.35 -7.28
N ILE A 58 0.39 20.68 -6.10
CA ILE A 58 0.24 19.75 -4.98
C ILE A 58 -0.62 18.55 -5.38
N ASN A 59 -1.70 18.77 -6.13
CA ASN A 59 -2.57 17.69 -6.61
C ASN A 59 -1.86 16.81 -7.65
N ILE A 60 -1.10 17.40 -8.58
CA ILE A 60 -0.34 16.65 -9.59
C ILE A 60 0.73 15.79 -8.91
N VAL A 61 1.56 16.37 -8.05
CA VAL A 61 2.62 15.65 -7.32
C VAL A 61 2.02 14.51 -6.50
N ARG A 62 0.90 14.76 -5.81
CA ARG A 62 0.19 13.72 -5.05
C ARG A 62 -0.25 12.57 -5.93
N ASN A 63 -0.86 12.84 -7.08
CA ASN A 63 -1.34 11.80 -7.97
C ASN A 63 -0.18 10.96 -8.53
N ILE A 64 0.95 11.59 -8.86
CA ILE A 64 2.17 10.91 -9.31
C ILE A 64 2.71 10.00 -8.20
N VAL A 65 2.88 10.52 -6.99
CA VAL A 65 3.39 9.75 -5.84
C VAL A 65 2.45 8.60 -5.48
N ALA A 66 1.13 8.82 -5.52
CA ALA A 66 0.14 7.79 -5.25
C ALA A 66 0.20 6.67 -6.31
N SER A 67 0.26 7.02 -7.59
CA SER A 67 0.37 6.04 -8.68
C SER A 67 1.67 5.24 -8.60
N MET A 68 2.81 5.91 -8.39
CA MET A 68 4.10 5.25 -8.22
C MET A 68 4.13 4.33 -6.99
N GLY A 69 3.54 4.75 -5.87
CA GLY A 69 3.45 3.95 -4.65
C GLY A 69 2.65 2.66 -4.87
N ILE A 70 1.51 2.76 -5.57
CA ILE A 70 0.70 1.58 -5.92
C ILE A 70 1.49 0.65 -6.85
N ALA A 71 2.10 1.18 -7.91
CA ALA A 71 2.87 0.38 -8.86
C ALA A 71 4.04 -0.37 -8.20
N PHE A 72 4.77 0.30 -7.31
CA PHE A 72 5.86 -0.32 -6.56
C PHE A 72 5.37 -1.43 -5.63
N LEU A 73 4.27 -1.21 -4.91
CA LEU A 73 3.67 -2.24 -4.06
C LEU A 73 3.16 -3.43 -4.88
N THR A 74 2.51 -3.17 -6.02
CA THR A 74 2.05 -4.22 -6.94
C THR A 74 3.21 -5.04 -7.49
N TYR A 75 4.33 -4.40 -7.84
CA TYR A 75 5.52 -5.09 -8.31
C TYR A 75 6.09 -6.05 -7.24
N ILE A 76 6.21 -5.59 -6.00
CA ILE A 76 6.67 -6.44 -4.88
C ILE A 76 5.71 -7.61 -4.67
N MET A 77 4.40 -7.36 -4.73
CA MET A 77 3.37 -8.40 -4.60
C MET A 77 3.52 -9.47 -5.69
N GLN A 78 3.74 -9.06 -6.94
CA GLN A 78 3.96 -10.00 -8.06
C GLN A 78 5.22 -10.85 -7.85
N LEU A 79 6.32 -10.24 -7.40
CA LEU A 79 7.57 -10.96 -7.13
C LEU A 79 7.38 -12.01 -6.03
N ARG A 80 6.69 -11.65 -4.95
CA ARG A 80 6.36 -12.56 -3.84
C ARG A 80 5.41 -13.67 -4.26
N GLN A 81 4.44 -13.37 -5.13
CA GLN A 81 3.50 -14.37 -5.67
C GLN A 81 4.23 -15.44 -6.47
N VAL A 82 5.18 -15.06 -7.31
CA VAL A 82 5.99 -16.01 -8.08
C VAL A 82 6.84 -16.88 -7.15
N TYR A 83 7.47 -16.28 -6.14
CA TYR A 83 8.27 -17.01 -5.15
C TYR A 83 7.46 -18.06 -4.38
N HIS A 84 6.30 -17.66 -3.83
CA HIS A 84 5.43 -18.58 -3.10
C HIS A 84 4.81 -19.65 -4.00
N ALA A 85 4.51 -19.32 -5.26
CA ALA A 85 4.02 -20.30 -6.23
C ALA A 85 5.07 -21.37 -6.55
N GLN A 86 6.34 -20.98 -6.67
CA GLN A 86 7.45 -21.92 -6.89
C GLN A 86 7.67 -22.81 -5.67
N TRP A 87 7.78 -22.22 -4.47
CA TRP A 87 7.97 -22.97 -3.23
C TRP A 87 6.85 -24.00 -2.96
N LEU A 88 5.60 -23.59 -3.20
CA LEU A 88 4.44 -24.46 -3.00
C LEU A 88 4.37 -25.55 -4.08
N SER A 89 4.82 -25.27 -5.32
CA SER A 89 4.93 -26.27 -6.39
C SER A 89 6.02 -27.30 -6.11
N ASP A 90 7.17 -26.90 -5.56
CA ASP A 90 8.26 -27.80 -5.18
C ASP A 90 7.83 -28.74 -4.02
N THR A 91 7.10 -28.19 -3.04
CA THR A 91 6.58 -28.95 -1.89
C THR A 91 5.51 -29.98 -2.30
N VAL A 92 4.71 -29.67 -3.32
CA VAL A 92 3.66 -30.57 -3.84
C VAL A 92 4.23 -31.63 -4.79
N THR A 93 5.34 -31.35 -5.48
CA THR A 93 5.94 -32.26 -6.48
C THR A 93 6.85 -33.32 -5.85
N ALA A 94 7.51 -33.04 -4.72
CA ALA A 94 8.54 -33.92 -4.15
C ALA A 94 8.04 -35.15 -3.33
N GLY A 95 6.80 -35.60 -3.53
CA GLY A 95 6.30 -36.83 -2.88
C GLY A 95 5.50 -36.60 -1.59
N SER A 96 4.58 -35.63 -1.60
CA SER A 96 3.68 -35.40 -0.47
C SER A 96 2.77 -36.61 -0.20
N PRO A 97 2.76 -37.16 1.03
CA PRO A 97 1.88 -38.27 1.43
C PRO A 97 0.38 -37.89 1.46
N ALA A 98 0.03 -36.63 1.18
CA ALA A 98 -1.35 -36.16 1.07
C ALA A 98 -1.97 -36.32 -0.33
N LEU A 99 -1.15 -36.57 -1.38
CA LEU A 99 -1.63 -36.73 -2.76
C LEU A 99 -2.65 -37.88 -2.95
N PRO A 100 -2.48 -39.07 -2.34
CA PRO A 100 -3.42 -40.18 -2.54
C PRO A 100 -4.85 -39.82 -2.07
N GLY A 101 -4.97 -39.21 -0.88
CA GLY A 101 -6.27 -38.78 -0.33
C GLY A 101 -6.86 -37.55 -1.02
N PHE A 102 -6.02 -36.66 -1.58
CA PHE A 102 -6.47 -35.52 -2.37
C PHE A 102 -7.07 -35.98 -3.72
N TRP A 103 -6.48 -36.97 -4.38
CA TRP A 103 -7.04 -37.55 -5.62
C TRP A 103 -8.41 -38.13 -5.41
N GLU A 104 -8.55 -38.98 -4.41
CA GLU A 104 -9.80 -39.69 -4.17
C GLU A 104 -10.92 -38.72 -3.83
N ARG A 105 -10.66 -37.71 -2.99
CA ARG A 105 -11.62 -36.66 -2.64
C ARG A 105 -11.96 -35.71 -3.78
N THR A 106 -10.98 -35.34 -4.61
CA THR A 106 -11.19 -34.34 -5.67
C THR A 106 -11.89 -34.96 -6.88
N LEU A 107 -11.52 -36.19 -7.25
CA LEU A 107 -12.15 -36.92 -8.35
C LEU A 107 -13.62 -37.24 -8.02
N THR A 108 -13.92 -37.62 -6.78
CA THR A 108 -15.29 -37.91 -6.33
C THR A 108 -16.12 -36.64 -6.10
N ALA A 109 -15.59 -35.60 -5.46
CA ALA A 109 -16.36 -34.38 -5.18
C ALA A 109 -16.68 -33.56 -6.45
N TRP A 110 -15.82 -33.59 -7.46
CA TRP A 110 -15.97 -32.77 -8.67
C TRP A 110 -16.34 -33.56 -9.93
N HIS A 111 -16.54 -34.88 -9.82
CA HIS A 111 -16.88 -35.77 -10.95
C HIS A 111 -15.93 -35.62 -12.15
N LEU A 112 -14.63 -35.45 -11.88
CA LEU A 112 -13.64 -35.12 -12.90
C LEU A 112 -13.15 -36.39 -13.63
N PRO A 113 -12.98 -36.37 -14.97
CA PRO A 113 -12.74 -37.57 -15.78
C PRO A 113 -11.29 -38.06 -15.77
N GLY A 114 -10.55 -37.82 -14.69
CA GLY A 114 -9.20 -38.38 -14.52
C GLY A 114 -8.23 -37.49 -13.76
N LYS A 115 -7.08 -38.08 -13.43
CA LYS A 115 -6.01 -37.49 -12.61
C LYS A 115 -5.50 -36.14 -13.16
N ASN A 116 -5.51 -35.94 -14.47
CA ASN A 116 -5.06 -34.69 -15.11
C ASN A 116 -5.99 -33.50 -14.79
N ALA A 117 -7.29 -33.74 -14.66
CA ALA A 117 -8.24 -32.70 -14.28
C ALA A 117 -8.14 -32.37 -12.78
N ALA A 118 -7.80 -33.34 -11.94
CA ALA A 118 -7.48 -33.11 -10.53
C ALA A 118 -6.16 -32.32 -10.34
N LEU A 119 -5.17 -32.49 -11.22
CA LEU A 119 -3.94 -31.66 -11.25
C LEU A 119 -4.27 -30.19 -11.55
N ALA A 120 -5.20 -29.93 -12.46
CA ALA A 120 -5.63 -28.56 -12.76
C ALA A 120 -6.28 -27.90 -11.53
N VAL A 121 -7.14 -28.61 -10.80
CA VAL A 121 -7.76 -28.10 -9.55
C VAL A 121 -6.74 -27.87 -8.44
N LEU A 122 -5.74 -28.75 -8.32
CA LEU A 122 -4.63 -28.59 -7.38
C LEU A 122 -3.79 -27.36 -7.71
N SER A 123 -3.43 -27.17 -8.98
CA SER A 123 -2.65 -26.01 -9.44
C SER A 123 -3.39 -24.69 -9.18
N LEU A 124 -4.72 -24.67 -9.36
CA LEU A 124 -5.54 -23.50 -9.05
C LEU A 124 -5.59 -23.20 -7.54
N SER A 125 -5.62 -24.25 -6.71
CA SER A 125 -5.64 -24.13 -5.25
C SER A 125 -4.29 -23.63 -4.71
N VAL A 126 -3.20 -24.17 -5.23
CA VAL A 126 -1.81 -23.73 -4.97
C VAL A 126 -1.65 -22.25 -5.38
N GLN A 127 -2.16 -21.86 -6.55
CA GLN A 127 -2.08 -20.49 -7.02
C GLN A 127 -2.87 -19.51 -6.14
N LYS A 128 -4.07 -19.88 -5.69
CA LYS A 128 -4.87 -19.08 -4.74
C LYS A 128 -4.14 -18.91 -3.41
N GLN A 129 -3.53 -19.97 -2.89
CA GLN A 129 -2.82 -19.93 -1.62
C GLN A 129 -1.53 -19.10 -1.73
N ALA A 130 -0.78 -19.23 -2.83
CA ALA A 130 0.39 -18.41 -3.12
C ALA A 130 0.05 -16.92 -3.27
N MET A 131 -1.07 -16.59 -3.93
CA MET A 131 -1.57 -15.21 -4.00
C MET A 131 -1.86 -14.65 -2.61
N MET A 132 -2.49 -15.44 -1.74
CA MET A 132 -2.79 -14.98 -0.39
C MET A 132 -1.53 -14.69 0.43
N LEU A 133 -0.57 -15.62 0.44
CA LEU A 133 0.71 -15.43 1.14
C LEU A 133 1.49 -14.22 0.60
N ALA A 134 1.42 -13.98 -0.71
CA ALA A 134 2.04 -12.81 -1.33
C ALA A 134 1.36 -11.50 -0.93
N ILE A 135 0.02 -11.49 -0.79
CA ILE A 135 -0.73 -10.34 -0.30
C ILE A 135 -0.33 -10.03 1.15
N ASP A 136 -0.21 -11.05 1.99
CA ASP A 136 0.20 -10.88 3.39
C ASP A 136 1.62 -10.30 3.52
N ASP A 137 2.59 -10.85 2.78
CA ASP A 137 3.96 -10.32 2.70
C ASP A 137 3.98 -8.85 2.22
N SER A 138 3.11 -8.52 1.26
CA SER A 138 3.01 -7.16 0.72
C SER A 138 2.48 -6.16 1.75
N PHE A 139 1.57 -6.58 2.64
CA PHE A 139 1.09 -5.75 3.74
C PHE A 139 2.18 -5.48 4.77
N LEU A 140 3.08 -6.42 5.03
CA LEU A 140 4.23 -6.20 5.90
C LEU A 140 5.20 -5.18 5.30
N VAL A 141 5.49 -5.28 4.01
CA VAL A 141 6.34 -4.30 3.31
C VAL A 141 5.70 -2.91 3.31
N ALA A 142 4.40 -2.81 3.03
CA ALA A 142 3.66 -1.55 3.11
C ALA A 142 3.70 -0.95 4.53
N THR A 143 3.58 -1.79 5.56
CA THR A 143 3.69 -1.36 6.97
C THR A 143 5.07 -0.82 7.28
N ALA A 144 6.13 -1.46 6.81
CA ALA A 144 7.51 -0.99 7.01
C ALA A 144 7.74 0.37 6.34
N ILE A 145 7.25 0.57 5.10
CA ILE A 145 7.35 1.85 4.39
C ILE A 145 6.66 2.97 5.19
N ILE A 146 5.44 2.72 5.67
CA ILE A 146 4.70 3.71 6.47
C ILE A 146 5.39 3.94 7.83
N ALA A 147 5.90 2.88 8.47
CA ALA A 147 6.59 2.97 9.75
C ALA A 147 7.88 3.81 9.68
N VAL A 148 8.58 3.82 8.54
CA VAL A 148 9.73 4.70 8.29
C VAL A 148 9.29 6.11 7.88
N ALA A 149 8.19 6.23 7.13
CA ALA A 149 7.68 7.53 6.70
C ALA A 149 7.17 8.40 7.86
N VAL A 150 6.52 7.81 8.87
CA VAL A 150 6.01 8.54 10.05
C VAL A 150 7.10 9.31 10.81
N PRO A 151 8.20 8.69 11.27
CA PRO A 151 9.28 9.41 11.96
C PRO A 151 9.98 10.39 11.04
N LEU A 152 10.13 10.09 9.74
CA LEU A 152 10.73 11.02 8.79
C LEU A 152 9.89 12.30 8.61
N VAL A 153 8.57 12.18 8.54
CA VAL A 153 7.65 13.32 8.49
C VAL A 153 7.67 14.12 9.80
N LEU A 154 7.79 13.46 10.95
CA LEU A 154 7.93 14.13 12.24
C LEU A 154 9.30 14.83 12.42
N LEU A 155 10.36 14.25 11.84
CA LEU A 155 11.72 14.81 11.81
C LEU A 155 11.86 15.97 10.82
N LEU A 156 11.01 16.03 9.79
CA LEU A 156 10.90 17.17 8.89
C LEU A 156 10.22 18.31 9.66
N GLY A 157 10.99 18.94 10.54
CA GLY A 157 10.50 19.84 11.56
C GLY A 157 9.67 20.98 10.97
N LYS A 158 8.46 21.12 11.51
CA LYS A 158 7.50 22.23 11.31
C LYS A 158 8.21 23.60 11.12
N LYS A 159 9.28 23.84 11.89
CA LYS A 159 10.12 25.04 11.85
C LYS A 159 10.80 25.31 10.50
N ARG A 160 11.25 24.28 9.77
CA ARG A 160 11.91 24.47 8.46
C ARG A 160 10.92 24.86 7.38
N VAL A 161 9.72 24.27 7.41
CA VAL A 161 8.62 24.61 6.48
C VAL A 161 8.11 26.02 6.75
N GLU A 162 7.91 26.36 8.03
CA GLU A 162 7.48 27.71 8.43
C GLU A 162 8.55 28.78 8.10
N ALA A 163 9.84 28.49 8.30
CA ALA A 163 10.93 29.39 7.96
C ALA A 163 11.08 29.61 6.44
N ALA A 164 10.92 28.57 5.63
CA ALA A 164 10.95 28.67 4.16
C ALA A 164 9.80 29.55 3.64
N CYS A 165 8.58 29.36 4.17
CA CYS A 165 7.42 30.18 3.81
C CYS A 165 7.61 31.67 4.15
N GLN A 166 8.16 31.96 5.33
CA GLN A 166 8.41 33.34 5.75
C GLN A 166 9.49 34.01 4.89
N ALA A 167 10.52 33.26 4.47
CA ALA A 167 11.54 33.77 3.55
C ALA A 167 10.97 34.10 2.17
N GLU A 168 10.09 33.26 1.64
CA GLU A 168 9.45 33.45 0.32
C GLU A 168 8.51 34.67 0.32
N THR A 169 7.73 34.84 1.38
CA THR A 169 6.79 35.97 1.51
C THR A 169 7.55 37.29 1.58
N ARG A 170 8.63 37.34 2.37
CA ARG A 170 9.54 38.51 2.42
C ARG A 170 10.20 38.80 1.07
N ARG A 171 10.57 37.77 0.30
CA ARG A 171 11.14 37.94 -1.05
C ARG A 171 10.13 38.56 -2.01
N LEU A 172 8.87 38.12 -1.96
CA LEU A 172 7.80 38.66 -2.79
C LEU A 172 7.41 40.08 -2.38
N GLU A 173 7.38 40.38 -1.08
CA GLU A 173 7.19 41.74 -0.56
C GLU A 173 8.34 42.68 -0.99
N ALA A 174 9.58 42.21 -0.98
CA ALA A 174 10.74 42.96 -1.48
C ALA A 174 10.66 43.23 -3.00
N LEU A 175 10.08 42.31 -3.78
CA LEU A 175 9.85 42.49 -5.22
C LEU A 175 8.63 43.37 -5.53
N ALA A 176 7.66 43.44 -4.62
CA ALA A 176 6.43 44.24 -4.76
C ALA A 176 6.57 45.68 -4.22
N ALA A 177 7.65 46.00 -3.50
CA ALA A 177 7.92 47.35 -3.02
C ALA A 177 8.15 48.31 -4.21
N PRO A 178 7.32 49.35 -4.39
CA PRO A 178 7.50 50.30 -5.48
C PRO A 178 8.74 51.17 -5.21
N GLY A 179 9.85 50.91 -5.91
CA GLY A 179 11.03 51.77 -5.79
C GLY A 179 12.35 51.26 -6.37
N SER A 180 12.45 51.05 -7.68
CA SER A 180 13.65 51.50 -8.40
C SER A 180 13.25 52.15 -9.72
N GLY A 181 12.42 53.19 -9.62
CA GLY A 181 12.45 54.27 -10.59
C GLY A 181 13.73 55.06 -10.36
N ARG A 182 14.75 54.79 -11.17
CA ARG A 182 15.73 55.74 -11.67
C ARG A 182 16.17 55.29 -13.04
#